data_AF-A0A1B9KGA1-F1
#
_entry.id   AF-A0A1B9KGA1-F1
#
_cell.length_a   1.000
_cell.length_b   1.000
_cell.length_c   1.000
_cell.angle_alpha   90.00
_cell.angle_beta   90.00
_cell.angle_gamma   90.00
#
_symmetry.space_group_name_H-M   'P 1'
#
loop_
_entity.id
_entity.type
_entity.pdbx_description
1 polymer ?
#
loop_
_entity_poly.entity_id
_entity_poly.type
_entity_poly.pdbx_seq_one_letter_code
_entity_poly.pdbx_strand_id
1 'polypeptide(L)'
;MKKQIRAIFCLSLLLSVFANYAIAIDNPCNEKEVRKIVIENINTVWKDEGLRAVDIYEGKTIKIEPFTCEYTVVLGSTEKLRIRYEEKENSLGETIVYVEPLTEPEE
;
A
#
# COMPACT_ATOMS: atom_id res chain seq x y z
N MET A 1 0.18 15.88 7.89
CA MET A 1 1.20 16.35 6.93
C MET A 1 1.38 15.26 5.88
N LYS A 2 1.15 15.54 4.59
CA LYS A 2 1.33 14.56 3.50
C LYS A 2 2.80 14.54 3.07
N LYS A 3 3.44 13.36 3.06
CA LYS A 3 4.81 13.17 2.56
C LYS A 3 4.77 12.27 1.30
N GLN A 4 5.63 12.57 0.32
CA GLN A 4 5.82 11.85 -0.95
C GLN A 4 7.28 11.42 -1.07
N ILE A 5 7.52 10.20 -1.56
CA ILE A 5 8.86 9.76 -2.01
C ILE A 5 8.70 9.21 -3.44
N ARG A 6 9.54 9.70 -4.36
CA ARG A 6 9.62 9.24 -5.76
C ARG A 6 10.58 8.07 -5.86
N ALA A 7 10.12 6.94 -6.36
CA ALA A 7 10.98 5.84 -6.78
C ALA A 7 10.85 5.67 -8.31
N ILE A 8 11.95 5.87 -9.02
CA ILE A 8 12.03 5.67 -10.47
C ILE A 8 12.37 4.19 -10.70
N PHE A 9 11.39 3.38 -11.10
CA PHE A 9 11.64 2.04 -11.62
C PHE A 9 11.43 2.06 -13.14
N CYS A 10 12.53 2.19 -13.88
CA CYS A 10 12.53 1.91 -15.31
C CYS A 10 12.38 0.40 -15.53
N LEU A 11 11.16 -0.09 -15.75
CA LEU A 11 10.93 -1.43 -16.26
C LEU A 11 10.37 -1.35 -17.68
N SER A 12 11.23 -1.67 -18.65
CA SER A 12 10.91 -1.78 -20.07
C SER A 12 9.82 -2.81 -20.35
N LEU A 13 8.73 -2.34 -20.99
CA LEU A 13 7.96 -2.97 -22.07
C LEU A 13 8.03 -4.50 -22.18
N LEU A 14 6.99 -5.21 -21.71
CA LEU A 14 6.55 -6.48 -22.31
C LEU A 14 5.01 -6.67 -22.19
N LEU A 15 4.36 -6.49 -23.35
CA LEU A 15 3.25 -7.27 -23.92
C LEU A 15 1.91 -7.44 -23.17
N SER A 16 0.92 -6.79 -23.78
CA SER A 16 -0.52 -7.06 -23.74
C SER A 16 -0.90 -8.53 -23.97
N VAL A 17 -1.60 -9.15 -23.00
CA VAL A 17 -2.23 -10.46 -23.15
C VAL A 17 -3.52 -10.55 -22.31
N PHE A 18 -4.66 -10.52 -23.01
CA PHE A 18 -6.03 -10.99 -22.71
C PHE A 18 -6.85 -10.51 -21.48
N ALA A 19 -7.92 -9.77 -21.83
CA ALA A 19 -9.35 -10.07 -21.63
C ALA A 19 -9.88 -10.82 -20.38
N ASN A 20 -10.95 -10.24 -19.85
CA ASN A 20 -12.09 -10.85 -19.15
C ASN A 20 -11.80 -11.67 -17.90
N TYR A 21 -11.86 -10.97 -16.78
CA TYR A 21 -12.15 -11.55 -15.50
C TYR A 21 -13.00 -10.57 -14.68
N ALA A 22 -14.32 -10.74 -14.78
CA ALA A 22 -15.21 -10.42 -13.68
C ALA A 22 -14.93 -11.44 -12.57
N ILE A 23 -13.80 -11.30 -11.89
CA ILE A 23 -13.49 -12.04 -10.66
C ILE A 23 -14.27 -11.35 -9.56
N ALA A 24 -14.76 -12.13 -8.61
CA ALA A 24 -15.24 -11.63 -7.33
C ALA A 24 -14.33 -10.48 -6.88
N ILE A 25 -14.87 -9.42 -6.29
CA ILE A 25 -14.02 -8.41 -5.65
C ILE A 25 -13.48 -9.07 -4.36
N ASP A 26 -12.60 -10.06 -4.55
CA ASP A 26 -11.63 -10.48 -3.57
C ASP A 26 -10.90 -9.20 -3.20
N ASN A 27 -10.82 -8.93 -1.91
CA ASN A 27 -10.19 -7.75 -1.38
C ASN A 27 -8.68 -7.83 -1.71
N PRO A 28 -8.15 -7.19 -2.77
CA PRO A 28 -6.75 -7.34 -3.19
C PRO A 28 -5.78 -6.96 -2.07
N CYS A 29 -6.20 -6.11 -1.13
CA CYS A 29 -5.39 -5.75 0.03
C CYS A 29 -5.10 -6.96 0.94
N ASN A 30 -5.87 -8.05 0.84
CA ASN A 30 -5.65 -9.27 1.61
C ASN A 30 -4.84 -10.33 0.87
N GLU A 31 -4.49 -10.11 -0.39
CA GLU A 31 -3.61 -11.01 -1.12
C GLU A 31 -2.21 -11.02 -0.51
N LYS A 32 -1.64 -12.22 -0.35
CA LYS A 32 -0.36 -12.42 0.34
C LYS A 32 0.78 -11.63 -0.29
N GLU A 33 0.86 -11.64 -1.62
CA GLU A 33 1.90 -10.93 -2.37
C GLU A 33 1.75 -9.41 -2.24
N VAL A 34 0.51 -8.90 -2.31
CA VAL A 34 0.20 -7.48 -2.10
C VAL A 34 0.63 -7.04 -0.70
N ARG A 35 0.26 -7.81 0.34
CA ARG A 35 0.64 -7.50 1.72
C ARG A 35 2.16 -7.42 1.92
N LYS A 36 2.92 -8.32 1.28
CA LYS A 36 4.38 -8.31 1.35
C LYS A 36 4.96 -7.03 0.75
N ILE A 37 4.52 -6.65 -0.45
CA ILE A 37 4.93 -5.41 -1.13
C ILE A 37 4.58 -4.20 -0.28
N VAL A 38 3.37 -4.17 0.28
CA VAL A 38 2.90 -3.08 1.14
C VAL A 38 3.79 -2.94 2.38
N ILE A 39 4.16 -4.03 3.06
CA ILE A 39 5.07 -3.99 4.21
C ILE A 39 6.45 -3.43 3.82
N GLU A 40 7.00 -3.85 2.67
CA GLU A 40 8.27 -3.34 2.15
C GLU A 40 8.20 -1.84 1.85
N ASN A 41 7.10 -1.38 1.24
CA ASN A 41 6.86 0.02 0.92
C ASN A 41 6.69 0.87 2.20
N ILE A 42 5.91 0.38 3.17
CA ILE A 42 5.73 1.05 4.47
C ILE A 42 7.08 1.22 5.19
N ASN A 43 7.88 0.15 5.25
CA ASN A 43 9.20 0.21 5.89
C ASN A 43 10.16 1.13 5.14
N THR A 44 10.01 1.28 3.82
CA THR A 44 10.76 2.26 3.04
C THR A 44 10.34 3.69 3.38
N VAL A 45 9.04 3.95 3.51
CA VAL A 45 8.49 5.27 3.88
C VAL A 45 8.86 5.66 5.32
N TRP A 46 8.85 4.71 6.25
CA TRP A 46 9.12 4.96 7.68
C TRP A 46 10.58 4.77 8.10
N LYS A 47 11.49 4.54 7.15
CA LYS A 47 12.90 4.23 7.44
C LYS A 47 13.55 5.21 8.42
N ASP A 48 13.25 6.50 8.29
CA ASP A 48 13.84 7.56 9.12
C ASP A 48 13.04 7.86 10.41
N GLU A 49 11.87 7.24 10.59
CA GLU A 49 10.97 7.45 11.73
C GLU A 49 11.15 6.40 12.84
N GLY A 50 11.97 5.37 12.60
CA GLY A 50 12.22 4.28 13.56
C GLY A 50 11.04 3.30 13.72
N LEU A 51 9.96 3.48 12.95
CA LEU A 51 8.83 2.56 12.90
C LEU A 51 9.14 1.40 11.93
N ARG A 52 8.73 0.20 12.31
CA ARG A 52 8.91 -1.01 11.50
C ARG A 52 7.63 -1.83 11.47
N ALA A 53 7.02 -1.92 10.30
CA ALA A 53 5.92 -2.84 10.03
C ALA A 53 6.48 -4.27 9.91
N VAL A 54 5.89 -5.22 10.63
CA VAL A 54 6.28 -6.64 10.62
C VAL A 54 5.19 -7.53 10.04
N ASP A 55 3.92 -7.12 10.10
CA ASP A 55 2.79 -7.86 9.55
C ASP A 55 1.59 -6.93 9.25
N ILE A 56 0.60 -7.45 8.53
CA ILE A 56 -0.70 -6.83 8.29
C ILE A 56 -1.79 -7.75 8.84
N TYR A 57 -2.46 -7.31 9.89
CA TYR A 57 -3.57 -8.04 10.51
C TYR A 57 -4.78 -8.11 9.57
N GLU A 58 -5.12 -6.96 8.98
CA GLU A 58 -6.31 -6.76 8.15
C GLU A 58 -6.01 -5.72 7.07
N GLY A 59 -6.52 -5.95 5.87
CA GLY A 59 -6.59 -4.97 4.79
C GLY A 59 -8.01 -4.82 4.27
N LYS A 60 -8.40 -3.60 3.91
CA LYS A 60 -9.67 -3.27 3.28
C LYS A 60 -9.43 -2.43 2.03
N THR A 61 -9.90 -2.91 0.89
CA THR A 61 -9.89 -2.13 -0.35
C THR A 61 -10.88 -0.98 -0.26
N ILE A 62 -10.37 0.24 -0.46
CA ILE A 62 -11.18 1.46 -0.57
C ILE A 62 -11.43 1.77 -2.05
N LYS A 63 -10.41 1.65 -2.88
CA LYS A 63 -10.48 1.90 -4.33
C LYS A 63 -9.39 1.12 -5.06
N ILE A 64 -9.68 0.65 -6.27
CA ILE A 64 -8.69 -0.07 -7.11
C ILE A 64 -7.83 0.91 -7.91
N GLU A 65 -8.37 2.06 -8.32
CA GLU A 65 -7.64 3.04 -9.12
C GLU A 65 -7.94 4.49 -8.68
N PRO A 66 -7.01 5.22 -8.02
CA PRO A 66 -5.72 4.72 -7.55
C PRO A 66 -5.88 3.59 -6.52
N PHE A 67 -4.90 2.68 -6.49
CA PHE A 67 -4.93 1.54 -5.56
C PHE A 67 -4.82 2.07 -4.13
N THR A 68 -5.92 1.93 -3.38
CA THR A 68 -6.07 2.51 -2.04
C THR A 68 -6.61 1.46 -1.09
N CYS A 69 -5.87 1.22 -0.02
CA CYS A 69 -6.21 0.27 1.03
C CYS A 69 -6.17 0.95 2.40
N GLU A 70 -7.03 0.51 3.31
CA GLU A 70 -6.83 0.73 4.74
C GLU A 70 -6.27 -0.55 5.35
N TYR A 71 -5.18 -0.42 6.10
CA TYR A 71 -4.51 -1.54 6.75
C TYR A 71 -4.44 -1.35 8.25
N THR A 72 -4.61 -2.45 8.99
CA THR A 72 -4.18 -2.56 10.38
C THR A 72 -2.81 -3.25 10.38
N VAL A 73 -1.75 -2.45 10.50
CA VAL A 73 -0.37 -2.95 10.49
C VAL A 73 0.07 -3.30 11.91
N VAL A 74 0.82 -4.39 12.04
CA VAL A 74 1.50 -4.77 13.29
C VAL A 74 2.91 -4.22 13.24
N LEU A 75 3.29 -3.45 14.25
CA LEU A 75 4.62 -2.88 14.41
C LEU A 75 5.54 -3.86 15.15
N GLY A 76 6.85 -3.67 15.05
CA GLY A 76 7.85 -4.45 15.80
C GLY A 76 7.66 -4.42 17.32
N SER A 77 7.00 -3.39 17.85
CA SER A 77 6.58 -3.27 19.26
C SER A 77 5.36 -4.13 19.62
N THR A 78 4.80 -4.89 18.69
CA THR A 78 3.50 -5.61 18.76
C THR A 78 2.26 -4.71 18.77
N GLU A 79 2.45 -3.39 18.77
CA GLU A 79 1.35 -2.43 18.64
C GLU A 79 0.73 -2.52 17.24
N LYS A 80 -0.57 -2.25 17.19
CA LYS A 80 -1.31 -2.15 15.93
C LYS A 80 -1.51 -0.69 15.58
N LEU A 81 -1.26 -0.34 14.33
CA LEU A 81 -1.50 1.00 13.79
C LEU A 81 -2.41 0.90 12.58
N ARG A 82 -3.45 1.72 12.53
CA ARG A 82 -4.28 1.86 11.34
C ARG A 82 -3.65 2.86 10.41
N ILE A 83 -3.56 2.51 9.14
CA ILE A 83 -3.00 3.37 8.10
C ILE A 83 -3.90 3.38 6.87
N ARG A 84 -3.82 4.47 6.12
CA ARG A 84 -4.23 4.51 4.72
C ARG A 84 -2.98 4.38 3.84
N TYR A 85 -3.03 3.40 2.97
CA TYR A 85 -2.03 3.13 1.95
C TYR A 85 -2.61 3.52 0.59
N GLU A 86 -1.88 4.32 -0.18
CA GLU A 86 -2.30 4.77 -1.50
C GLU A 86 -1.13 4.74 -2.49
N GLU A 87 -1.34 4.15 -3.66
CA GLU A 87 -0.43 4.20 -4.80
C GLU A 87 -1.00 5.10 -5.89
N LYS A 88 -0.22 6.09 -6.33
CA LYS A 88 -0.59 6.97 -7.44
C LYS A 88 0.51 7.03 -8.48
N GLU A 89 0.14 6.97 -9.75
CA GLU A 89 1.04 7.31 -10.83
C GLU A 89 1.10 8.84 -11.01
N ASN A 90 2.30 9.38 -11.19
CA ASN A 90 2.47 10.80 -11.53
C ASN A 90 2.49 11.03 -13.05
N SER A 91 2.60 12.28 -13.48
CA SER A 91 2.62 12.64 -14.91
C SER A 91 3.82 12.09 -15.70
N LEU A 92 4.80 11.49 -15.02
CA LEU A 92 5.98 10.87 -15.61
C LEU A 92 5.88 9.33 -15.65
N GLY A 93 4.77 8.76 -15.20
CA GLY A 93 4.59 7.30 -15.13
C GLY A 93 5.22 6.67 -13.88
N GLU A 94 5.66 7.46 -12.89
CA GLU A 94 6.27 6.93 -11.67
C GLU A 94 5.19 6.65 -10.61
N THR A 95 5.24 5.47 -9.99
CA THR A 95 4.40 5.14 -8.83
C THR A 95 4.90 5.84 -7.57
N ILE A 96 4.04 6.62 -6.95
CA ILE A 96 4.26 7.29 -5.66
C ILE A 96 3.41 6.60 -4.61
N VAL A 97 4.05 6.17 -3.53
CA VAL A 97 3.40 5.55 -2.38
C VAL A 97 3.17 6.57 -1.27
N TYR A 98 1.98 6.55 -0.68
CA TYR A 98 1.60 7.34 0.48
C TYR A 98 1.17 6.41 1.60
N VAL A 99 1.68 6.67 2.81
CA VAL A 99 1.29 5.97 4.03
C VAL A 99 0.90 7.03 5.05
N GLU A 100 -0.38 7.06 5.41
CA GLU A 100 -0.93 8.03 6.37
C GLU A 100 -1.47 7.29 7.59
N PRO A 101 -0.92 7.50 8.80
CA PRO A 101 -1.52 7.03 10.03
C PRO A 101 -2.93 7.59 10.18
N LEU A 102 -3.90 6.72 10.42
CA LEU A 102 -5.25 7.12 10.76
C LEU A 102 -5.29 7.29 12.28
N THR A 103 -5.34 8.54 12.74
CA THR A 103 -5.88 8.82 14.08
C THR A 103 -7.30 8.28 14.08
N GLU A 104 -7.62 7.37 15.01
CA GLU A 104 -8.92 6.70 15.09
C GLU A 104 -10.08 7.67 14.78
N PRO A 105 -11.01 7.32 13.87
CA PRO A 105 -12.37 7.82 14.04
C PRO A 105 -13.02 7.06 15.20
N GLU A 106 -13.63 7.84 16.10
CA GLU A 106 -14.44 7.41 17.25
C GLU A 106 -15.37 6.23 16.91
N GLU A 107 -15.47 5.31 17.87
CA GLU A 107 -16.46 4.23 18.11
C GLU A 107 -17.48 3.88 17.02
#